data_AF-A0A1B2J681-F1
#
_entry.id   AF-A0A1B2J681-F1
#
_cell.length_a   1.000
_cell.length_b   1.000
_cell.length_c   1.000
_cell.angle_alpha   90.00
_cell.angle_beta   90.00
_cell.angle_gamma   90.00
#
_symmetry.space_group_name_H-M   'P 1'
#
loop_
_entity.id
_entity.type
_entity.pdbx_description
1 polymer ?
#
loop_
_entity_poly.entity_id
_entity_poly.type
_entity_poly.pdbx_seq_one_letter_code
_entity_poly.pdbx_strand_id
1 'polypeptide(L)'
;MKSSWKIGLFFIAFVVELVSSESSFPSFLFSHKLIPGIQDQLPHSSQEPFTLQQTNYMINQVLEKCQANVFILVNQPGLIVQDFQDFYSFQNLRSYMVHASTILTFPHTVVTEEDDVKGLDLDKIQTYIMRQCRAKLLTLKDDDPGSIESFIDSKTRVIRMDFTGIPSKAEEEYEGQREDILKKNDLTLLRVIRELPSPFITLLYTTDTIQEFEKIPDDIINVNEIPDDPQMIPLSMKNEILQKENVIFPDITLFDLTRLSEYERNNLGHYMNFDQKDRDAEPVLAVNDEKDKPIFNKPRSKKVDIRPEWLRFGEDDDSTPTLFNEEILRENALLVLSLLVSILGIALFIICKVLASLVLLSLRSIQKQKTE
;
A
#
# COMPACT_ATOMS: atom_id res chain seq x y z
N MET A 1 -50.99 27.27 -1.62
CA MET A 1 -49.56 27.69 -1.63
C MET A 1 -48.85 27.48 -0.29
N LYS A 2 -48.95 26.29 0.35
CA LYS A 2 -48.21 25.99 1.61
C LYS A 2 -47.35 24.72 1.55
N SER A 3 -47.30 24.04 0.39
CA SER A 3 -46.60 22.74 0.23
C SER A 3 -45.23 22.85 -0.43
N SER A 4 -44.91 23.96 -1.11
CA SER A 4 -43.70 24.08 -1.93
C SER A 4 -42.43 24.35 -1.13
N TRP A 5 -42.53 24.82 0.12
CA TRP A 5 -41.34 25.09 0.93
C TRP A 5 -40.72 23.81 1.53
N LYS A 6 -41.53 22.78 1.78
CA LYS A 6 -41.02 21.50 2.32
C LYS A 6 -40.20 20.70 1.31
N ILE A 7 -40.44 20.88 0.02
CA ILE A 7 -39.72 20.19 -1.07
C ILE A 7 -38.35 20.84 -1.30
N GLY A 8 -38.24 22.18 -1.16
CA GLY A 8 -36.96 22.89 -1.27
C GLY A 8 -35.98 22.58 -0.13
N LEU A 9 -36.49 22.32 1.08
CA LEU A 9 -35.67 21.91 2.23
C LEU A 9 -35.10 20.50 2.08
N PHE A 10 -35.81 19.61 1.38
CA PHE A 10 -35.32 18.25 1.07
C PHE A 10 -34.21 18.26 0.01
N PHE A 11 -34.29 19.15 -0.98
CA PHE A 11 -33.24 19.30 -2.01
C PHE A 11 -31.94 19.90 -1.44
N ILE A 12 -32.02 20.83 -0.48
CA ILE A 12 -30.81 21.37 0.18
C ILE A 12 -30.17 20.32 1.10
N ALA A 13 -30.96 19.45 1.73
CA ALA A 13 -30.43 18.32 2.52
C ALA A 13 -29.79 17.22 1.65
N PHE A 14 -30.24 17.05 0.40
CA PHE A 14 -29.71 16.04 -0.54
C PHE A 14 -28.44 16.52 -1.28
N VAL A 15 -28.28 17.82 -1.49
CA VAL A 15 -27.03 18.40 -2.08
C VAL A 15 -25.89 18.50 -1.05
N VAL A 16 -26.19 18.23 0.22
CA VAL A 16 -25.19 17.99 1.29
C VAL A 16 -25.02 16.48 1.52
N GLU A 17 -25.15 15.66 0.47
CA GLU A 17 -24.40 14.40 0.44
C GLU A 17 -22.92 14.74 0.40
N LEU A 18 -22.39 14.90 1.62
CA LEU A 18 -21.06 14.49 2.07
C LEU A 18 -20.11 14.17 0.92
N VAL A 19 -19.41 15.19 0.43
CA VAL A 19 -18.03 14.96 0.03
C VAL A 19 -17.31 14.65 1.34
N SER A 20 -17.32 13.39 1.78
CA SER A 20 -16.41 12.98 2.85
C SER A 20 -15.02 13.07 2.25
N SER A 21 -14.29 14.11 2.64
CA SER A 21 -12.89 14.21 2.29
C SER A 21 -12.15 13.18 3.13
N GLU A 22 -11.99 11.99 2.56
CA GLU A 22 -11.11 10.99 3.14
C GLU A 22 -9.69 11.52 3.09
N SER A 23 -8.96 11.35 4.17
CA SER A 23 -7.56 11.71 4.22
C SER A 23 -6.73 10.47 4.42
N SER A 24 -5.50 10.44 3.94
CA SER A 24 -4.60 9.32 4.12
C SER A 24 -3.18 9.77 4.47
N PHE A 25 -2.43 8.86 5.06
CA PHE A 25 -1.01 9.04 5.30
C PHE A 25 -0.24 7.73 5.06
N PRO A 26 1.03 7.80 4.62
CA PRO A 26 1.86 6.63 4.46
C PRO A 26 2.50 6.19 5.79
N SER A 27 2.64 4.89 5.97
CA SER A 27 3.52 4.32 6.98
C SER A 27 4.09 2.98 6.51
N PHE A 28 5.21 2.58 7.09
CA PHE A 28 5.73 1.23 6.90
C PHE A 28 6.47 0.77 8.14
N LEU A 29 6.58 -0.54 8.28
CA LEU A 29 7.27 -1.21 9.36
C LEU A 29 8.16 -2.30 8.76
N PHE A 30 9.37 -2.42 9.26
CA PHE A 30 10.19 -3.60 8.95
C PHE A 30 10.92 -4.12 10.18
N SER A 31 11.21 -5.41 10.16
CA SER A 31 11.98 -6.11 11.18
C SER A 31 13.06 -6.96 10.56
N HIS A 32 14.26 -6.92 11.15
CA HIS A 32 15.33 -7.84 10.76
C HIS A 32 15.11 -9.26 11.28
N LYS A 33 14.19 -9.46 12.23
CA LYS A 33 13.76 -10.79 12.65
C LYS A 33 12.46 -11.16 11.97
N LEU A 34 12.33 -12.45 11.66
CA LEU A 34 11.14 -13.00 11.02
C LEU A 34 9.98 -13.05 12.02
N ILE A 35 8.89 -12.37 11.67
CA ILE A 35 7.64 -12.41 12.43
C ILE A 35 6.70 -13.38 11.71
N PRO A 36 6.54 -14.61 12.22
CA PRO A 36 5.82 -15.66 11.51
C PRO A 36 4.32 -15.35 11.43
N GLY A 37 3.72 -15.64 10.28
CA GLY A 37 2.27 -15.59 10.06
C GLY A 37 1.66 -14.20 9.97
N ILE A 38 2.47 -13.13 9.90
CA ILE A 38 1.95 -11.76 9.78
C ILE A 38 1.44 -11.45 8.37
N GLN A 39 2.07 -12.02 7.35
CA GLN A 39 1.67 -11.81 5.95
C GLN A 39 0.31 -12.47 5.66
N ASP A 40 0.07 -13.69 6.16
CA ASP A 40 -1.21 -14.40 6.03
C ASP A 40 -2.39 -13.66 6.70
N GLN A 41 -2.09 -12.72 7.60
CA GLN A 41 -3.07 -11.92 8.32
C GLN A 41 -3.37 -10.59 7.64
N LEU A 42 -2.68 -10.25 6.55
CA LEU A 42 -2.97 -9.04 5.80
C LEU A 42 -4.38 -9.15 5.20
N PRO A 43 -5.25 -8.14 5.44
CA PRO A 43 -6.63 -8.17 4.94
C PRO A 43 -6.71 -8.15 3.41
N HIS A 44 -5.70 -7.57 2.77
CA HIS A 44 -5.60 -7.39 1.33
C HIS A 44 -4.16 -7.06 0.91
N SER A 45 -3.95 -6.87 -0.40
CA SER A 45 -2.66 -6.45 -0.98
C SER A 45 -2.15 -5.15 -0.34
N SER A 46 -0.83 -5.01 -0.24
CA SER A 46 -0.18 -3.78 0.25
C SER A 46 -0.41 -2.55 -0.64
N GLN A 47 -0.95 -2.74 -1.84
CA GLN A 47 -1.33 -1.67 -2.77
C GLN A 47 -2.71 -1.05 -2.45
N GLU A 48 -3.54 -1.76 -1.69
CA GLU A 48 -4.88 -1.31 -1.33
C GLU A 48 -4.86 -0.44 -0.06
N PRO A 49 -5.82 0.50 0.09
CA PRO A 49 -5.87 1.37 1.25
C PRO A 49 -6.26 0.60 2.51
N PHE A 50 -5.55 0.86 3.60
CA PHE A 50 -5.83 0.29 4.91
C PHE A 50 -6.61 1.29 5.76
N THR A 51 -7.56 0.79 6.56
CA THR A 51 -8.16 1.62 7.62
C THR A 51 -7.17 1.82 8.77
N LEU A 52 -7.29 2.93 9.49
CA LEU A 52 -6.48 3.20 10.69
C LEU A 52 -6.53 2.04 11.71
N GLN A 53 -7.68 1.38 11.86
CA GLN A 53 -7.84 0.22 12.74
C GLN A 53 -7.03 -0.99 12.26
N GLN A 54 -7.08 -1.30 10.96
CA GLN A 54 -6.30 -2.39 10.38
C GLN A 54 -4.79 -2.13 10.53
N THR A 55 -4.34 -0.92 10.20
CA THR A 55 -2.92 -0.54 10.34
C THR A 55 -2.46 -0.70 11.79
N ASN A 56 -3.21 -0.17 12.76
CA ASN A 56 -2.90 -0.33 14.18
C ASN A 56 -2.90 -1.80 14.64
N TYR A 57 -3.85 -2.61 14.17
CA TYR A 57 -3.91 -4.03 14.48
C TYR A 57 -2.64 -4.76 14.00
N MET A 58 -2.25 -4.56 12.73
CA MET A 58 -1.07 -5.20 12.15
C MET A 58 0.22 -4.76 12.85
N ILE A 59 0.37 -3.48 13.14
CA ILE A 59 1.52 -2.95 13.90
C ILE A 59 1.57 -3.59 15.29
N ASN A 60 0.45 -3.64 16.01
CA ASN A 60 0.40 -4.23 17.34
C ASN A 60 0.75 -5.73 17.33
N GLN A 61 0.28 -6.49 16.33
CA GLN A 61 0.62 -7.91 16.17
C GLN A 61 2.14 -8.13 16.02
N VAL A 62 2.81 -7.28 15.23
CA VAL A 62 4.27 -7.29 15.09
C VAL A 62 4.95 -6.99 16.42
N LEU A 63 4.53 -5.92 17.08
CA LEU A 63 5.15 -5.45 18.33
C LEU A 63 4.93 -6.42 19.49
N GLU A 64 3.80 -7.14 19.53
CA GLU A 64 3.46 -8.10 20.58
C GLU A 64 4.50 -9.23 20.71
N LYS A 65 5.14 -9.62 19.59
CA LYS A 65 6.13 -10.71 19.60
C LYS A 65 7.44 -10.34 20.30
N CYS A 66 7.69 -9.04 20.52
CA CYS A 66 8.87 -8.53 21.23
C CYS A 66 10.21 -9.13 20.76
N GLN A 67 10.34 -9.43 19.46
CA GLN A 67 11.53 -10.10 18.94
C GLN A 67 12.72 -9.16 18.80
N ALA A 68 12.48 -7.87 18.58
CA ALA A 68 13.53 -6.88 18.38
C ALA A 68 14.27 -6.56 19.69
N ASN A 69 15.57 -6.29 19.56
CA ASN A 69 16.37 -5.74 20.65
C ASN A 69 16.21 -4.21 20.73
N VAL A 70 15.97 -3.57 19.59
CA VAL A 70 15.73 -2.12 19.50
C VAL A 70 14.51 -1.88 18.62
N PHE A 71 13.58 -1.09 19.14
CA PHE A 71 12.45 -0.53 18.40
C PHE A 71 12.76 0.93 18.08
N ILE A 72 12.65 1.32 16.82
CA ILE A 72 12.85 2.70 16.37
C ILE A 72 11.50 3.19 15.85
N LEU A 73 10.97 4.26 16.44
CA LEU A 73 9.74 4.92 16.04
C LEU A 73 10.12 6.25 15.40
N VAL A 74 9.83 6.40 14.12
CA VAL A 74 10.18 7.59 13.34
C VAL A 74 8.90 8.31 12.92
N ASN A 75 8.80 9.59 13.27
CA ASN A 75 7.81 10.51 12.73
C ASN A 75 8.50 11.48 11.77
N GLN A 76 8.02 11.53 10.53
CA GLN A 76 8.47 12.46 9.51
C GLN A 76 7.28 13.29 9.02
N PRO A 77 7.02 14.47 9.60
CA PRO A 77 5.91 15.32 9.17
C PRO A 77 6.08 15.76 7.72
N GLY A 78 4.98 15.82 6.98
CA GLY A 78 4.91 16.28 5.59
C GLY A 78 5.22 15.22 4.55
N LEU A 79 5.39 13.95 4.92
CA LEU A 79 5.78 12.85 4.04
C LEU A 79 4.63 12.37 3.14
N ILE A 80 4.91 12.10 1.87
CA ILE A 80 3.93 11.65 0.87
C ILE A 80 4.40 10.32 0.23
N VAL A 81 3.47 9.53 -0.32
CA VAL A 81 3.80 8.21 -0.91
C VAL A 81 4.84 8.35 -2.03
N GLN A 82 4.72 9.41 -2.84
CA GLN A 82 5.61 9.68 -3.96
C GLN A 82 7.05 9.96 -3.53
N ASP A 83 7.34 10.32 -2.28
CA ASP A 83 8.73 10.50 -1.83
C ASP A 83 9.49 9.18 -1.79
N PHE A 84 8.78 8.06 -1.56
CA PHE A 84 9.37 6.73 -1.55
C PHE A 84 9.69 6.19 -2.95
N GLN A 85 9.41 6.96 -3.99
CA GLN A 85 9.81 6.65 -5.36
C GLN A 85 11.25 7.09 -5.64
N ASP A 86 11.71 8.17 -4.99
CA ASP A 86 13.10 8.60 -5.15
C ASP A 86 14.05 7.66 -4.41
N PHE A 87 14.93 7.03 -5.18
CA PHE A 87 15.95 6.13 -4.65
C PHE A 87 16.98 6.88 -3.81
N TYR A 88 17.36 8.09 -4.22
CA TYR A 88 18.46 8.82 -3.60
C TYR A 88 18.10 9.40 -2.23
N SER A 89 16.85 9.81 -2.05
CA SER A 89 16.36 10.34 -0.77
C SER A 89 16.34 9.34 0.39
N PHE A 90 16.25 8.03 0.08
CA PHE A 90 16.15 6.96 1.08
C PHE A 90 17.21 5.87 0.89
N GLN A 91 18.36 6.20 0.28
CA GLN A 91 19.37 5.21 -0.09
C GLN A 91 19.80 4.32 1.08
N ASN A 92 20.02 4.91 2.27
CA ASN A 92 20.54 4.17 3.41
C ASN A 92 19.45 3.31 4.04
N LEU A 93 18.26 3.87 4.27
CA LEU A 93 17.11 3.15 4.77
C LEU A 93 16.75 1.95 3.88
N ARG A 94 16.71 2.14 2.56
CA ARG A 94 16.48 1.04 1.60
C ARG A 94 17.52 -0.07 1.75
N SER A 95 18.79 0.29 1.86
CA SER A 95 19.88 -0.69 2.05
C SER A 95 19.67 -1.55 3.31
N TYR A 96 19.16 -0.98 4.40
CA TYR A 96 18.79 -1.75 5.59
C TYR A 96 17.53 -2.59 5.38
N MET A 97 16.50 -2.02 4.75
CA MET A 97 15.25 -2.72 4.49
C MET A 97 15.42 -3.96 3.62
N VAL A 98 16.36 -3.97 2.66
CA VAL A 98 16.68 -5.16 1.84
C VAL A 98 17.10 -6.36 2.70
N HIS A 99 17.71 -6.11 3.86
CA HIS A 99 18.13 -7.15 4.81
C HIS A 99 17.06 -7.49 5.85
N ALA A 100 15.89 -6.85 5.79
CA ALA A 100 14.77 -7.16 6.69
C ALA A 100 14.24 -8.58 6.40
N SER A 101 13.76 -9.24 7.43
CA SER A 101 13.08 -10.54 7.31
C SER A 101 11.56 -10.39 7.20
N THR A 102 11.03 -9.25 7.63
CA THR A 102 9.60 -8.94 7.56
C THR A 102 9.45 -7.47 7.23
N ILE A 103 8.64 -7.17 6.22
CA ILE A 103 8.31 -5.81 5.78
C ILE A 103 6.79 -5.73 5.68
N LEU A 104 6.21 -4.66 6.22
CA LEU A 104 4.81 -4.29 6.09
C LEU A 104 4.76 -2.85 5.59
N THR A 105 4.09 -2.63 4.48
CA THR A 105 3.90 -1.30 3.91
C THR A 105 2.42 -0.94 3.93
N PHE A 106 2.14 0.30 4.30
CA PHE A 106 0.81 0.90 4.31
C PHE A 106 0.88 2.22 3.53
N PRO A 107 0.89 2.17 2.18
CA PRO A 107 1.00 3.37 1.35
C PRO A 107 -0.10 4.39 1.64
N HIS A 108 -1.32 3.89 1.86
CA HIS A 108 -2.47 4.71 2.19
C HIS A 108 -3.17 4.14 3.43
N THR A 109 -2.93 4.75 4.60
CA THR A 109 -3.77 4.54 5.77
C THR A 109 -4.86 5.61 5.78
N VAL A 110 -6.09 5.22 5.50
CA VAL A 110 -7.26 6.11 5.43
C VAL A 110 -7.72 6.45 6.84
N VAL A 111 -7.95 7.76 7.03
CA VAL A 111 -8.41 8.40 8.24
C VAL A 111 -9.67 9.20 7.89
N THR A 112 -10.69 9.03 8.71
CA THR A 112 -12.00 9.67 8.57
C THR A 112 -12.13 10.84 9.54
N GLU A 113 -13.14 11.69 9.34
CA GLU A 113 -13.42 12.80 10.28
C GLU A 113 -13.79 12.31 11.70
N GLU A 114 -14.19 11.05 11.85
CA GLU A 114 -14.49 10.42 13.15
C GLU A 114 -13.23 10.03 13.92
N ASP A 115 -12.07 9.97 13.25
CA ASP A 115 -10.81 9.63 13.89
C ASP A 115 -10.21 10.86 14.59
N ASP A 116 -10.06 10.79 15.90
CA ASP A 116 -9.48 11.87 16.73
C ASP A 116 -7.99 12.15 16.44
N VAL A 117 -7.32 11.32 15.64
CA VAL A 117 -5.86 11.33 15.46
C VAL A 117 -5.48 11.47 14.00
N LYS A 118 -4.59 12.43 13.72
CA LYS A 118 -4.02 12.68 12.39
C LYS A 118 -2.77 11.83 12.14
N GLY A 119 -2.91 10.51 12.16
CA GLY A 119 -1.78 9.58 12.00
C GLY A 119 -1.76 8.46 13.03
N LEU A 120 -0.63 7.75 13.13
CA LEU A 120 -0.42 6.76 14.17
C LEU A 120 -0.08 7.43 15.51
N ASP A 121 -0.74 6.99 16.58
CA ASP A 121 -0.45 7.45 17.94
C ASP A 121 0.84 6.79 18.46
N LEU A 122 1.97 7.42 18.14
CA LEU A 122 3.30 6.94 18.52
C LEU A 122 3.48 6.90 20.04
N ASP A 123 2.79 7.74 20.82
CA ASP A 123 2.84 7.72 22.28
C ASP A 123 2.19 6.45 22.85
N LYS A 124 1.03 6.07 22.31
CA LYS A 124 0.39 4.78 22.64
C LYS A 124 1.26 3.60 22.23
N ILE A 125 1.83 3.62 21.02
CA ILE A 125 2.70 2.56 20.52
C ILE A 125 3.96 2.43 21.39
N GLN A 126 4.63 3.55 21.69
CA GLN A 126 5.78 3.60 22.58
C GLN A 126 5.44 3.00 23.95
N THR A 127 4.33 3.46 24.55
CA THR A 127 3.87 2.97 25.85
C THR A 127 3.54 1.48 25.82
N TYR A 128 2.95 1.00 24.73
CA TYR A 128 2.66 -0.42 24.50
C TYR A 128 3.94 -1.25 24.48
N ILE A 129 4.95 -0.86 23.69
CA ILE A 129 6.24 -1.57 23.60
C ILE A 129 6.96 -1.57 24.96
N MET A 130 6.98 -0.43 25.65
CA MET A 130 7.60 -0.33 26.98
C MET A 130 6.95 -1.29 27.99
N ARG A 131 5.63 -1.42 27.96
CA ARG A 131 4.88 -2.31 28.87
C ARG A 131 5.03 -3.78 28.48
N GLN A 132 4.77 -4.10 27.22
CA GLN A 132 4.72 -5.47 26.71
C GLN A 132 6.12 -6.10 26.63
N CYS A 133 7.09 -5.36 26.08
CA CYS A 133 8.45 -5.86 25.88
C CYS A 133 9.41 -5.47 27.01
N ARG A 134 8.92 -4.84 28.09
CA ARG A 134 9.72 -4.31 29.20
C ARG A 134 10.88 -3.41 28.74
N ALA A 135 10.64 -2.68 27.65
CA ALA A 135 11.65 -1.87 27.00
C ALA A 135 11.90 -0.55 27.74
N LYS A 136 13.15 -0.07 27.74
CA LYS A 136 13.49 1.28 28.26
C LYS A 136 13.44 2.29 27.11
N LEU A 137 12.77 3.42 27.33
CA LEU A 137 12.78 4.54 26.41
C LEU A 137 14.18 5.18 26.39
N LEU A 138 14.66 5.47 25.19
CA LEU A 138 15.81 6.31 24.91
C LEU A 138 15.31 7.53 24.14
N THR A 139 15.58 8.71 24.69
CA THR A 139 15.26 9.99 24.06
C THR A 139 16.56 10.54 23.48
N LEU A 140 16.57 10.84 22.19
CA LEU A 140 17.68 11.55 21.56
C LEU A 140 17.64 13.01 22.01
N LYS A 141 18.80 13.59 22.34
CA LYS A 141 18.91 15.03 22.55
C LYS A 141 19.30 15.67 21.22
N ASP A 142 18.51 16.65 20.77
CA ASP A 142 18.81 17.50 19.61
C ASP A 142 19.16 16.73 18.32
N ASP A 143 18.52 15.57 18.08
CA ASP A 143 18.81 14.66 16.96
C ASP A 143 20.28 14.20 16.87
N ASP A 144 21.07 14.34 17.94
CA ASP A 144 22.46 13.93 17.96
C ASP A 144 22.57 12.43 18.22
N PRO A 145 23.07 11.62 17.25
CA PRO A 145 23.31 10.19 17.45
C PRO A 145 24.33 9.92 18.56
N GLY A 146 25.25 10.86 18.85
CA GLY A 146 26.20 10.77 19.95
C GLY A 146 25.58 10.90 21.34
N SER A 147 24.30 11.29 21.42
CA SER A 147 23.56 11.41 22.68
C SER A 147 22.97 10.09 23.18
N ILE A 148 23.08 9.00 22.40
CA ILE A 148 22.58 7.68 22.78
C ILE A 148 23.40 7.18 23.98
N GLU A 149 22.74 7.02 25.13
CA GLU A 149 23.37 6.43 26.32
C GLU A 149 24.02 5.10 25.95
N SER A 150 25.27 4.89 26.39
CA SER A 150 25.99 3.64 26.12
C SER A 150 25.20 2.43 26.62
N PHE A 151 25.11 1.40 25.79
CA PHE A 151 24.39 0.19 26.09
C PHE A 151 25.19 -0.67 27.08
N ILE A 152 24.93 -0.48 28.38
CA ILE A 152 25.57 -1.26 29.45
C ILE A 152 24.86 -2.62 29.66
N ASP A 153 23.60 -2.74 29.22
CA ASP A 153 22.77 -3.94 29.42
C ASP A 153 22.17 -4.50 28.12
N SER A 154 21.61 -5.70 28.21
CA SER A 154 20.92 -6.40 27.11
C SER A 154 19.42 -6.08 27.02
N LYS A 155 18.96 -5.02 27.70
CA LYS A 155 17.54 -4.69 27.74
C LYS A 155 17.08 -4.14 26.41
N THR A 156 15.87 -4.52 26.01
CA THR A 156 15.19 -3.98 24.83
C THR A 156 14.97 -2.47 25.00
N ARG A 157 15.12 -1.72 23.91
CA ARG A 157 14.97 -0.26 23.94
C ARG A 157 14.03 0.26 22.88
N VAL A 158 13.37 1.36 23.20
CA VAL A 158 12.56 2.13 22.23
C VAL A 158 13.26 3.46 22.01
N ILE A 159 13.56 3.78 20.77
CA ILE A 159 14.14 5.06 20.33
C ILE A 159 13.05 5.78 19.57
N ARG A 160 12.70 6.98 20.01
CA ARG A 160 11.77 7.87 19.30
C ARG A 160 12.57 8.94 18.57
N MET A 161 12.23 9.13 17.30
CA MET A 161 12.83 10.14 16.42
C MET A 161 11.71 10.95 15.79
N ASP A 162 11.62 12.22 16.15
CA ASP A 162 10.65 13.15 15.56
C ASP A 162 11.42 14.12 14.65
N PHE A 163 11.38 13.87 13.34
CA PHE A 163 12.12 14.70 12.38
C PHE A 163 11.43 16.03 12.10
N THR A 164 12.21 16.97 11.56
CA THR A 164 11.68 18.24 11.07
C THR A 164 10.74 18.01 9.88
N GLY A 165 9.61 18.73 9.86
CA GLY A 165 8.63 18.62 8.79
C GLY A 165 9.15 19.02 7.41
N ILE A 166 8.60 18.38 6.39
CA ILE A 166 8.96 18.58 5.00
C ILE A 166 8.00 19.58 4.36
N PRO A 167 8.48 20.59 3.60
CA PRO A 167 7.62 21.55 2.91
C PRO A 167 6.75 20.87 1.84
N SER A 168 5.57 21.45 1.59
CA SER A 168 4.63 20.94 0.57
C SER A 168 5.18 21.15 -0.84
N LYS A 169 4.89 20.22 -1.77
CA LYS A 169 5.29 20.33 -3.19
C LYS A 169 4.65 21.53 -3.91
N ALA A 170 3.57 22.10 -3.38
CA ALA A 170 2.87 23.23 -3.99
C ALA A 170 3.63 24.57 -3.87
N GLU A 171 4.65 24.62 -3.02
CA GLU A 171 5.42 25.84 -2.79
C GLU A 171 6.65 25.86 -3.72
N GLU A 172 6.56 26.60 -4.83
CA GLU A 172 7.64 26.76 -5.84
C GLU A 172 8.98 27.22 -5.23
N GLU A 173 8.96 27.86 -4.06
CA GLU A 173 10.16 28.34 -3.34
C GLU A 173 11.05 27.21 -2.80
N TYR A 174 10.52 25.98 -2.69
CA TYR A 174 11.19 24.84 -2.04
C TYR A 174 11.58 23.70 -2.99
N GLU A 175 11.62 23.94 -4.31
CA GLU A 175 12.06 22.97 -5.31
C GLU A 175 13.49 22.46 -4.97
N GLY A 176 13.64 21.14 -4.77
CA GLY A 176 14.89 20.49 -4.35
C GLY A 176 15.15 20.42 -2.83
N GLN A 177 14.56 21.31 -2.01
CA GLN A 177 14.78 21.29 -0.56
C GLN A 177 14.16 20.07 0.12
N ARG A 178 13.06 19.56 -0.44
CA ARG A 178 12.37 18.34 0.02
C ARG A 178 13.31 17.12 0.01
N GLU A 179 14.00 16.89 -1.09
CA GLU A 179 14.95 15.79 -1.23
C GLU A 179 16.15 15.95 -0.28
N ASP A 180 16.65 17.18 -0.11
CA ASP A 180 17.79 17.44 0.78
C ASP A 180 17.43 17.18 2.25
N ILE A 181 16.22 17.53 2.67
CA ILE A 181 15.70 17.22 4.01
C ILE A 181 15.57 15.71 4.19
N LEU A 182 15.01 14.99 3.22
CA LEU A 182 14.88 13.54 3.27
C LEU A 182 16.24 12.84 3.35
N LYS A 183 17.20 13.23 2.49
CA LYS A 183 18.58 12.72 2.52
C LYS A 183 19.25 12.98 3.85
N LYS A 184 19.07 14.17 4.42
CA LYS A 184 19.60 14.52 5.74
C LYS A 184 19.01 13.62 6.83
N ASN A 185 17.70 13.40 6.82
CA ASN A 185 17.01 12.60 7.83
C ASN A 185 17.35 11.10 7.69
N ASP A 186 17.49 10.60 6.45
CA ASP A 186 18.00 9.25 6.16
C ASP A 186 19.43 9.04 6.70
N LEU A 187 20.31 10.04 6.53
CA LEU A 187 21.66 10.02 7.11
C LEU A 187 21.65 10.08 8.65
N THR A 188 20.76 10.86 9.25
CA THR A 188 20.60 10.91 10.71
C THR A 188 20.15 9.56 11.26
N LEU A 189 19.14 8.95 10.63
CA LEU A 189 18.66 7.63 10.99
C LEU A 189 19.78 6.58 10.86
N LEU A 190 20.55 6.63 9.78
CA LEU A 190 21.71 5.75 9.59
C LEU A 190 22.73 5.88 10.73
N ARG A 191 23.04 7.10 11.16
CA ARG A 191 23.97 7.31 12.28
C ARG A 191 23.43 6.69 13.56
N VAL A 192 22.15 6.90 13.86
CA VAL A 192 21.49 6.27 15.02
C VAL A 192 21.59 4.74 14.95
N ILE A 193 21.27 4.14 13.80
CA ILE A 193 21.34 2.68 13.60
C ILE A 193 22.77 2.15 13.80
N ARG A 194 23.79 2.89 13.32
CA ARG A 194 25.21 2.49 13.45
C ARG A 194 25.73 2.50 14.88
N GLU A 195 25.18 3.35 15.75
CA GLU A 195 25.53 3.39 17.17
C GLU A 195 24.86 2.24 17.97
N LEU A 196 23.93 1.50 17.37
CA LEU A 196 23.27 0.40 18.05
C LEU A 196 24.20 -0.82 18.15
N PRO A 197 24.29 -1.48 19.33
CA PRO A 197 25.13 -2.66 19.51
C PRO A 197 24.54 -3.92 18.88
N SER A 198 23.28 -3.87 18.43
CA SER A 198 22.54 -5.03 17.96
C SER A 198 22.00 -4.80 16.54
N PRO A 199 22.16 -5.78 15.62
CA PRO A 199 21.59 -5.70 14.28
C PRO A 199 20.08 -5.97 14.26
N PHE A 200 19.51 -6.53 15.34
CA PHE A 200 18.10 -6.90 15.42
C PHE A 200 17.20 -5.72 15.77
N ILE A 201 16.94 -4.88 14.76
CA ILE A 201 16.06 -3.72 14.86
C ILE A 201 14.67 -4.00 14.28
N THR A 202 13.66 -3.37 14.85
CA THR A 202 12.35 -3.16 14.24
C THR A 202 12.10 -1.68 14.14
N LEU A 203 11.80 -1.19 12.95
CA LEU A 203 11.58 0.23 12.69
C LEU A 203 10.16 0.44 12.18
N LEU A 204 9.45 1.37 12.81
CA LEU A 204 8.19 1.93 12.33
C LEU A 204 8.47 3.35 11.83
N TYR A 205 8.16 3.61 10.57
CA TYR A 205 8.27 4.92 9.95
C TYR A 205 6.88 5.41 9.57
N THR A 206 6.51 6.60 10.03
CA THR A 206 5.18 7.19 9.80
C THR A 206 5.27 8.70 9.67
N THR A 207 4.14 9.31 9.36
CA THR A 207 3.93 10.75 9.40
C THR A 207 2.68 11.09 10.21
N ASP A 208 2.64 12.30 10.76
CA ASP A 208 1.50 12.93 11.44
C ASP A 208 0.76 13.95 10.56
N THR A 209 1.20 14.09 9.30
CA THR A 209 0.51 14.92 8.31
C THR A 209 -0.35 14.04 7.41
N ILE A 210 -1.64 14.35 7.38
CA ILE A 210 -2.59 13.71 6.48
C ILE A 210 -2.68 14.48 5.16
N GLN A 211 -3.01 13.77 4.09
CA GLN A 211 -3.25 14.31 2.75
C GLN A 211 -4.62 13.89 2.26
N GLU A 212 -5.21 14.67 1.37
CA GLU A 212 -6.45 14.28 0.69
C GLU A 212 -6.22 12.95 -0.04
N PHE A 213 -7.08 11.98 0.22
CA PHE A 213 -7.00 10.66 -0.38
C PHE A 213 -7.72 10.69 -1.72
N GLU A 214 -6.96 10.62 -2.81
CA GLU A 214 -7.53 10.34 -4.13
C GLU A 214 -7.66 8.83 -4.31
N LYS A 215 -8.85 8.38 -4.73
CA LYS A 215 -9.14 6.95 -4.90
C LYS A 215 -8.15 6.34 -5.89
N ILE A 216 -7.47 5.28 -5.47
CA ILE A 216 -6.50 4.55 -6.28
C ILE A 216 -7.20 3.98 -7.53
N PRO A 217 -6.63 4.14 -8.74
CA PRO A 217 -7.19 3.53 -9.94
C PRO A 217 -7.20 2.00 -9.82
N ASP A 218 -8.21 1.36 -10.43
CA ASP A 218 -8.51 -0.09 -10.29
C ASP A 218 -7.39 -1.03 -10.80
N ASP A 219 -6.34 -0.49 -11.42
CA ASP A 219 -5.18 -1.23 -11.90
C ASP A 219 -4.26 -1.62 -10.72
N ILE A 220 -4.69 -2.59 -9.92
CA ILE A 220 -3.87 -3.24 -8.88
C ILE A 220 -3.05 -4.35 -9.57
N ILE A 221 -1.74 -4.47 -9.26
CA ILE A 221 -1.00 -5.64 -9.75
C ILE A 221 -1.58 -6.87 -9.06
N ASN A 222 -2.20 -7.76 -9.84
CA ASN A 222 -2.67 -9.03 -9.33
C ASN A 222 -1.45 -9.89 -8.99
N VAL A 223 -1.27 -10.18 -7.70
CA VAL A 223 -0.11 -10.96 -7.20
C VAL A 223 -0.01 -12.32 -7.90
N ASN A 224 -1.14 -12.89 -8.33
CA ASN A 224 -1.18 -14.17 -9.06
C ASN A 224 -0.59 -14.09 -10.48
N GLU A 225 -0.43 -12.90 -11.04
CA GLU A 225 0.16 -12.69 -12.37
C GLU A 225 1.69 -12.56 -12.30
N ILE A 226 2.24 -12.39 -11.10
CA ILE A 226 3.69 -12.28 -10.89
C ILE A 226 4.28 -13.70 -10.89
N PRO A 227 5.20 -14.01 -11.82
CA PRO A 227 5.86 -15.31 -11.84
C PRO A 227 6.60 -15.59 -10.52
N ASP A 228 6.53 -16.83 -10.04
CA ASP A 228 7.20 -17.27 -8.80
C ASP A 228 8.72 -17.00 -8.80
N ASP A 229 9.35 -17.04 -9.97
CA ASP A 229 10.78 -16.77 -10.13
C ASP A 229 11.00 -15.28 -10.51
N PRO A 230 11.77 -14.50 -9.70
CA PRO A 230 12.12 -13.12 -10.02
C PRO A 230 12.76 -12.93 -11.40
N GLN A 231 13.46 -13.95 -11.91
CA GLN A 231 14.11 -13.90 -13.22
C GLN A 231 13.12 -14.02 -14.38
N MET A 232 11.91 -14.50 -14.11
CA MET A 232 10.86 -14.72 -15.10
C MET A 232 9.90 -13.52 -15.21
N ILE A 233 10.05 -12.51 -14.35
CA ILE A 233 9.24 -11.28 -14.40
C ILE A 233 9.57 -10.53 -15.70
N PRO A 234 8.60 -10.35 -16.62
CA PRO A 234 8.85 -9.64 -17.87
C PRO A 234 9.23 -8.18 -17.60
N LEU A 235 10.15 -7.66 -18.41
CA LEU A 235 10.64 -6.28 -18.28
C LEU A 235 9.52 -5.23 -18.31
N SER A 236 8.43 -5.49 -19.05
CA SER A 236 7.26 -4.62 -19.09
C SER A 236 6.56 -4.51 -17.73
N MET A 237 6.32 -5.65 -17.06
CA MET A 237 5.70 -5.70 -15.74
C MET A 237 6.62 -5.09 -14.68
N LYS A 238 7.93 -5.35 -14.77
CA LYS A 238 8.89 -4.72 -13.86
C LYS A 238 8.85 -3.19 -13.95
N ASN A 239 8.82 -2.65 -15.17
CA ASN A 239 8.74 -1.21 -15.39
C ASN A 239 7.40 -0.64 -14.91
N GLU A 240 6.31 -1.37 -15.09
CA GLU A 240 4.99 -0.98 -14.58
C GLU A 240 4.99 -0.87 -13.05
N ILE A 241 5.50 -1.88 -12.35
CA ILE A 241 5.62 -1.88 -10.87
C ILE A 241 6.48 -0.70 -10.39
N LEU A 242 7.61 -0.46 -11.06
CA LEU A 242 8.53 0.64 -10.72
C LEU A 242 7.95 2.04 -10.97
N GLN A 243 6.92 2.15 -11.81
CA GLN A 243 6.25 3.41 -12.13
C GLN A 243 5.00 3.65 -11.27
N LYS A 244 4.58 2.68 -10.45
CA LYS A 244 3.38 2.82 -9.62
C LYS A 244 3.61 3.76 -8.44
N GLU A 245 2.84 4.84 -8.42
CA GLU A 245 2.93 5.89 -7.40
C GLU A 245 2.28 5.50 -6.06
N ASN A 246 1.45 4.45 -6.03
CA ASN A 246 0.71 3.99 -4.84
C ASN A 246 1.47 2.93 -4.02
N VAL A 247 2.78 2.81 -4.20
CA VAL A 247 3.61 1.80 -3.54
C VAL A 247 4.75 2.46 -2.78
N ILE A 248 4.99 2.01 -1.54
CA ILE A 248 6.19 2.41 -0.78
C ILE A 248 7.34 1.52 -1.23
N PHE A 249 8.42 2.11 -1.76
CA PHE A 249 9.62 1.42 -2.26
C PHE A 249 9.27 0.32 -3.29
N PRO A 250 8.94 0.69 -4.54
CA PRO A 250 8.49 -0.27 -5.56
C PRO A 250 9.55 -1.34 -5.89
N ASP A 251 10.83 -1.00 -5.74
CA ASP A 251 11.96 -1.93 -5.85
C ASP A 251 11.92 -2.99 -4.75
N ILE A 252 11.76 -2.58 -3.48
CA ILE A 252 11.73 -3.48 -2.33
C ILE A 252 10.48 -4.35 -2.34
N THR A 253 9.33 -3.79 -2.71
CA THR A 253 8.08 -4.58 -2.82
C THR A 253 8.19 -5.66 -3.89
N LEU A 254 8.82 -5.39 -5.03
CA LEU A 254 9.16 -6.42 -6.01
C LEU A 254 10.06 -7.52 -5.40
N PHE A 255 11.09 -7.12 -4.65
CA PHE A 255 11.96 -8.07 -3.96
C PHE A 255 11.22 -8.90 -2.89
N ASP A 256 10.31 -8.31 -2.12
CA ASP A 256 9.58 -9.00 -1.06
C ASP A 256 8.59 -10.03 -1.64
N LEU A 257 7.90 -9.68 -2.71
CA LEU A 257 7.04 -10.61 -3.47
C LEU A 257 7.82 -11.85 -3.92
N THR A 258 9.06 -11.68 -4.36
CA THR A 258 9.92 -12.79 -4.80
C THR A 258 10.50 -13.62 -3.65
N ARG A 259 10.64 -13.05 -2.45
CA ARG A 259 11.00 -13.82 -1.24
C ARG A 259 9.82 -14.64 -0.72
N LEU A 260 8.61 -14.12 -0.83
CA LEU A 260 7.39 -14.84 -0.45
C LEU A 260 7.25 -16.11 -1.29
N SER A 261 7.38 -16.03 -2.61
CA SER A 261 7.30 -17.20 -3.48
C SER A 261 8.37 -18.25 -3.15
N GLU A 262 9.60 -17.84 -2.83
CA GLU A 262 10.65 -18.77 -2.36
C GLU A 262 10.29 -19.43 -1.02
N TYR A 263 9.73 -18.67 -0.07
CA TYR A 263 9.29 -19.20 1.22
C TYR A 263 8.15 -20.21 1.04
N GLU A 264 7.13 -19.88 0.25
CA GLU A 264 6.02 -20.78 -0.06
C GLU A 264 6.51 -22.06 -0.75
N ARG A 265 7.43 -21.94 -1.71
CA ARG A 265 8.06 -23.10 -2.36
C ARG A 265 8.81 -23.99 -1.37
N ASN A 266 9.50 -23.39 -0.40
CA ASN A 266 10.22 -24.13 0.63
C ASN A 266 9.26 -24.77 1.65
N ASN A 267 8.15 -24.11 1.99
CA ASN A 267 7.10 -24.67 2.85
C ASN A 267 6.30 -25.79 2.16
N LEU A 268 6.10 -25.72 0.84
CA LEU A 268 5.52 -26.81 0.05
C LEU A 268 6.42 -28.05 0.05
N GLY A 269 7.74 -27.89 0.20
CA GLY A 269 8.68 -28.98 0.44
C GLY A 269 8.42 -29.74 1.74
N HIS A 270 7.80 -29.12 2.75
CA HIS A 270 7.38 -29.79 3.99
C HIS A 270 6.05 -30.55 3.86
N TYR A 271 5.19 -30.18 2.89
CA TYR A 271 3.95 -30.91 2.58
C TYR A 271 4.16 -32.00 1.52
N MET A 272 5.22 -31.92 0.73
CA MET A 272 5.67 -32.99 -0.17
C MET A 272 6.54 -34.01 0.58
N ASN A 273 6.04 -34.53 1.71
CA ASN A 273 6.35 -35.91 2.08
C ASN A 273 5.59 -36.81 1.09
N PHE A 274 6.06 -36.85 -0.15
CA PHE A 274 5.78 -37.98 -1.02
C PHE A 274 6.19 -39.23 -0.24
N ASP A 275 5.18 -40.05 0.03
CA ASP A 275 5.23 -41.34 0.70
C ASP A 275 6.63 -41.81 1.07
N GLN A 276 6.92 -41.76 2.36
CA GLN A 276 8.01 -42.48 3.01
C GLN A 276 7.79 -44.02 2.96
N LYS A 277 7.08 -44.50 1.94
CA LYS A 277 6.73 -45.89 1.65
C LYS A 277 7.59 -46.50 0.55
N ASP A 278 8.38 -45.69 -0.16
CA ASP A 278 9.32 -46.17 -1.19
C ASP A 278 10.77 -46.30 -0.68
N ARG A 279 11.04 -46.03 0.61
CA ARG A 279 12.39 -46.22 1.20
C ARG A 279 12.69 -47.67 1.63
N ASP A 280 11.69 -48.55 1.57
CA ASP A 280 11.85 -49.99 1.85
C ASP A 280 11.92 -50.85 0.58
N ALA A 281 11.98 -50.24 -0.61
CA ALA A 281 12.31 -50.98 -1.82
C ALA A 281 13.80 -51.34 -1.77
N GLU A 282 14.09 -52.62 -1.52
CA GLU A 282 15.43 -53.21 -1.58
C GLU A 282 16.17 -52.72 -2.84
N PRO A 283 17.48 -52.42 -2.75
CA PRO A 283 18.27 -52.16 -3.94
C PRO A 283 18.30 -53.44 -4.77
N VAL A 284 17.51 -53.49 -5.83
CA VAL A 284 17.62 -54.53 -6.85
C VAL A 284 19.02 -54.39 -7.42
N LEU A 285 19.87 -55.35 -7.05
CA LEU A 285 21.21 -55.55 -7.58
C LEU A 285 21.16 -55.40 -9.10
N ALA A 286 21.84 -54.37 -9.60
CA ALA A 286 22.08 -54.18 -11.01
C ALA A 286 22.85 -55.40 -11.54
N VAL A 287 22.13 -56.30 -12.21
CA VAL A 287 22.73 -57.26 -13.11
C VAL A 287 23.26 -56.44 -14.28
N ASN A 288 24.57 -56.50 -14.44
CA ASN A 288 25.27 -55.98 -15.61
C ASN A 288 24.68 -56.63 -16.85
N ASP A 289 24.05 -55.85 -17.73
CA ASP A 289 24.00 -56.18 -19.14
C ASP A 289 24.49 -54.99 -19.97
N GLU A 290 25.63 -55.25 -20.57
CA GLU A 290 26.38 -54.43 -21.50
C GLU A 290 25.61 -54.43 -22.84
N LYS A 291 24.68 -53.47 -23.02
CA LYS A 291 24.18 -52.96 -24.31
C LYS A 291 22.96 -52.08 -24.04
N ASP A 292 23.17 -50.77 -24.00
CA ASP A 292 22.49 -49.83 -24.91
C ASP A 292 22.70 -48.39 -24.41
N LYS A 293 23.15 -47.56 -25.34
CA LYS A 293 23.53 -46.15 -25.14
C LYS A 293 22.30 -45.30 -24.80
N PRO A 294 22.43 -44.23 -23.99
CA PRO A 294 21.32 -43.30 -23.77
C PRO A 294 21.01 -42.52 -25.05
N ILE A 295 19.84 -42.77 -25.63
CA ILE A 295 19.25 -41.96 -26.70
C ILE A 295 18.60 -40.74 -26.05
N PHE A 296 19.35 -39.64 -25.98
CA PHE A 296 18.78 -38.32 -25.75
C PHE A 296 17.96 -37.87 -26.98
N ASN A 297 16.85 -37.21 -26.71
CA ASN A 297 16.04 -36.36 -27.59
C ASN A 297 15.18 -37.05 -28.67
N LYS A 298 13.90 -37.27 -28.34
CA LYS A 298 12.81 -37.09 -29.31
C LYS A 298 11.71 -36.22 -28.69
N PRO A 299 11.36 -35.06 -29.30
CA PRO A 299 10.20 -34.29 -28.86
C PRO A 299 8.93 -35.11 -29.14
N ARG A 300 8.16 -35.40 -28.09
CA ARG A 300 6.83 -36.01 -28.22
C ARG A 300 5.85 -34.90 -28.61
N SER A 301 5.47 -34.83 -29.88
CA SER A 301 4.32 -34.03 -30.30
C SER A 301 3.04 -34.71 -29.81
N LYS A 302 2.38 -34.13 -28.80
CA LYS A 302 0.99 -34.48 -28.48
C LYS A 302 0.11 -33.86 -29.55
N LYS A 303 -0.50 -34.69 -30.40
CA LYS A 303 -1.66 -34.28 -31.19
C LYS A 303 -2.85 -34.25 -30.23
N VAL A 304 -3.40 -33.06 -30.02
CA VAL A 304 -4.67 -32.87 -29.32
C VAL A 304 -5.75 -32.98 -30.38
N ASP A 305 -6.55 -34.06 -30.34
CA ASP A 305 -7.74 -34.19 -31.17
C ASP A 305 -8.83 -33.30 -30.57
N ILE A 306 -9.01 -32.11 -31.14
CA ILE A 306 -10.11 -31.21 -30.79
C ILE A 306 -11.36 -31.74 -31.52
N ARG A 307 -12.33 -32.23 -30.75
CA ARG A 307 -13.65 -32.63 -31.31
C ARG A 307 -14.49 -31.37 -31.57
N PRO A 308 -15.22 -31.29 -32.69
CA PRO A 308 -16.00 -30.11 -33.08
C PRO A 308 -17.22 -29.81 -32.20
N GLU A 309 -17.46 -30.59 -31.15
CA GLU A 309 -18.57 -30.41 -30.19
C GLU A 309 -18.23 -29.39 -29.09
N TRP A 310 -16.99 -28.87 -29.05
CA TRP A 310 -16.49 -27.96 -28.01
C TRP A 310 -16.41 -26.50 -28.49
N LEU A 311 -16.92 -26.21 -29.70
CA LEU A 311 -17.15 -24.85 -30.21
C LEU A 311 -18.65 -24.62 -30.43
N ARG A 312 -19.42 -24.48 -29.35
CA ARG A 312 -20.74 -23.82 -29.40
C ARG A 312 -20.97 -23.06 -28.10
N PHE A 313 -20.37 -21.88 -28.01
CA PHE A 313 -20.90 -20.83 -27.17
C PHE A 313 -21.18 -19.62 -28.07
N GLY A 314 -22.47 -19.41 -28.31
CA GLY A 314 -23.08 -18.10 -28.57
C GLY A 314 -22.67 -17.38 -29.85
N GLU A 315 -23.20 -17.82 -30.98
CA GLU A 315 -23.44 -16.95 -32.14
C GLU A 315 -24.65 -17.52 -32.88
N ASP A 316 -25.82 -16.99 -32.54
CA ASP A 316 -27.02 -16.94 -33.37
C ASP A 316 -28.03 -16.09 -32.57
N ASP A 317 -27.90 -14.77 -32.69
CA ASP A 317 -29.01 -13.82 -32.56
C ASP A 317 -28.55 -12.48 -33.15
N ASP A 318 -28.79 -12.31 -34.45
CA ASP A 318 -28.75 -11.02 -35.15
C ASP A 318 -29.91 -10.13 -34.68
N SER A 319 -29.87 -9.69 -33.42
CA SER A 319 -30.67 -8.58 -32.95
C SER A 319 -29.80 -7.69 -32.08
N THR A 320 -29.24 -6.65 -32.69
CA THR A 320 -28.72 -5.52 -31.92
C THR A 320 -29.89 -4.96 -31.11
N PRO A 321 -29.83 -4.93 -29.77
CA PRO A 321 -30.87 -4.27 -29.00
C PRO A 321 -30.75 -2.79 -29.30
N THR A 322 -31.67 -2.27 -30.11
CA THR A 322 -31.80 -0.84 -30.28
C THR A 322 -32.19 -0.28 -28.91
N LEU A 323 -31.32 0.55 -28.31
CA LEU A 323 -31.50 1.21 -27.02
C LEU A 323 -32.79 2.06 -26.88
N PHE A 324 -33.63 2.08 -27.92
CA PHE A 324 -34.84 2.87 -28.04
C PHE A 324 -36.05 2.01 -28.46
N ASN A 325 -36.08 0.73 -28.12
CA ASN A 325 -37.27 -0.07 -28.35
C ASN A 325 -38.41 0.41 -27.43
N GLU A 326 -39.56 0.74 -28.02
CA GLU A 326 -40.66 1.46 -27.36
C GLU A 326 -41.23 0.68 -26.15
N GLU A 327 -41.21 -0.64 -26.21
CA GLU A 327 -41.63 -1.52 -25.12
C GLU A 327 -40.68 -1.46 -23.92
N ILE A 328 -39.36 -1.45 -24.15
CA ILE A 328 -38.34 -1.37 -23.08
C ILE A 328 -38.40 -0.02 -22.37
N LEU A 329 -38.61 1.07 -23.12
CA LEU A 329 -38.76 2.42 -22.56
C LEU A 329 -40.04 2.55 -21.73
N ARG A 330 -41.12 1.83 -22.10
CA ARG A 330 -42.38 1.87 -21.37
C ARG A 330 -42.32 1.07 -20.07
N GLU A 331 -41.65 -0.08 -20.09
CA GLU A 331 -41.45 -0.91 -18.90
C GLU A 331 -40.47 -0.27 -17.90
N ASN A 332 -39.49 0.49 -18.40
CA ASN A 332 -38.47 1.15 -17.59
C ASN A 332 -38.67 2.67 -17.48
N ALA A 333 -39.87 3.19 -17.76
CA ALA A 333 -40.14 4.63 -17.83
C ALA A 333 -39.75 5.38 -16.54
N LEU A 334 -39.94 4.76 -15.38
CA LEU A 334 -39.54 5.33 -14.09
C LEU A 334 -38.02 5.43 -13.93
N LEU A 335 -37.27 4.43 -14.39
CA LEU A 335 -35.80 4.44 -14.35
C LEU A 335 -35.24 5.50 -15.31
N VAL A 336 -35.77 5.56 -16.53
CA VAL A 336 -35.36 6.55 -17.54
C VAL A 336 -35.68 7.97 -17.06
N LEU A 337 -36.85 8.19 -16.45
CA LEU A 337 -37.21 9.49 -15.89
C LEU A 337 -36.32 9.86 -14.70
N SER A 338 -35.96 8.89 -13.84
CA SER A 338 -35.03 9.12 -12.73
C SER A 338 -33.64 9.53 -13.21
N LEU A 339 -33.16 8.90 -14.30
CA LEU A 339 -31.85 9.16 -14.91
C LEU A 339 -31.83 10.51 -15.65
N LEU A 340 -32.94 10.89 -16.29
CA LEU A 340 -33.07 12.22 -16.89
C LEU A 340 -33.12 13.32 -15.83
N VAL A 341 -33.83 13.11 -14.72
CA VAL A 341 -33.90 14.08 -13.62
C VAL A 341 -32.53 14.22 -12.94
N SER A 342 -31.76 13.14 -12.78
CA SER A 342 -30.41 13.21 -12.21
C SER A 342 -29.44 13.95 -13.13
N ILE A 343 -29.46 13.68 -14.45
CA ILE A 343 -28.63 14.43 -15.42
C ILE A 343 -28.99 15.93 -15.41
N LEU A 344 -30.28 16.28 -15.38
CA LEU A 344 -30.73 17.67 -15.30
C LEU A 344 -30.29 18.34 -13.99
N GLY A 345 -30.33 17.60 -12.88
CA GLY A 345 -29.83 18.05 -11.58
C GLY A 345 -28.33 18.36 -11.60
N ILE A 346 -27.53 17.46 -12.17
CA ILE A 346 -26.07 17.64 -12.31
C ILE A 346 -25.76 18.85 -13.20
N ALA A 347 -26.47 19.01 -14.32
CA ALA A 347 -26.29 20.15 -15.21
C ALA A 347 -26.61 21.49 -14.52
N LEU A 348 -27.72 21.55 -13.77
CA LEU A 348 -28.09 22.73 -12.98
C LEU A 348 -27.05 23.04 -11.89
N PHE A 349 -26.51 22.02 -11.23
CA PHE A 349 -25.47 22.19 -10.22
C PHE A 349 -24.18 22.80 -10.80
N ILE A 350 -23.74 22.31 -11.97
CA ILE A 350 -22.57 22.86 -12.68
C ILE A 350 -22.81 24.33 -13.04
N ILE A 351 -23.99 24.66 -13.58
CA ILE A 351 -24.34 26.03 -13.93
C ILE A 351 -24.32 26.95 -12.68
N CYS A 352 -24.89 26.50 -11.56
CA CYS A 352 -24.87 27.25 -10.30
C CYS A 352 -23.44 27.46 -9.78
N LYS A 353 -22.57 26.45 -9.85
CA LYS A 353 -21.15 26.56 -9.43
C LYS A 353 -20.39 27.58 -10.27
N VAL A 354 -20.59 27.56 -11.59
CA VAL A 354 -19.98 28.53 -12.51
C VAL A 354 -20.47 29.95 -12.22
N LEU A 355 -21.79 30.13 -12.03
CA LEU A 355 -22.36 31.43 -11.69
C LEU A 355 -21.84 31.96 -10.35
N ALA A 356 -21.73 31.12 -9.32
CA ALA A 356 -21.19 31.52 -8.03
C ALA A 356 -19.72 31.96 -8.13
N SER A 357 -18.91 31.23 -8.92
CA SER A 357 -17.52 31.60 -9.19
C SER A 357 -17.40 32.95 -9.91
N LEU A 358 -18.25 33.21 -10.91
CA LEU A 358 -18.31 34.49 -11.61
C LEU A 358 -18.71 35.65 -10.70
N VAL A 359 -19.67 35.44 -9.80
CA VAL A 359 -20.08 36.44 -8.81
C VAL A 359 -18.92 36.75 -7.85
N LEU A 360 -18.23 35.72 -7.33
CA LEU A 360 -17.06 35.90 -6.46
C LEU A 360 -15.93 36.68 -7.15
N LEU A 361 -15.67 36.39 -8.44
CA LEU A 361 -14.71 37.13 -9.25
C LEU A 361 -15.11 38.60 -9.41
N SER A 362 -16.40 38.88 -9.66
CA SER A 362 -16.91 40.26 -9.76
C SER A 362 -16.83 41.03 -8.45
N LEU A 363 -17.06 40.37 -7.30
CA LEU A 363 -16.93 40.99 -5.99
C LEU A 363 -15.47 41.31 -5.65
N ARG A 364 -14.54 40.42 -6.01
CA ARG A 364 -13.09 40.66 -5.88
C ARG A 364 -12.62 41.83 -6.75
N SER A 365 -13.14 41.98 -7.97
CA SER A 365 -12.77 43.13 -8.82
C SER A 365 -13.29 44.46 -8.26
N ILE A 366 -14.49 44.48 -7.68
CA ILE A 366 -15.06 45.69 -7.04
C ILE A 366 -14.27 46.06 -5.78
N GLN A 367 -13.82 45.09 -4.98
CA GLN A 367 -12.99 45.37 -3.81
C GLN A 367 -11.63 45.96 -4.20
N LYS A 368 -11.01 45.48 -5.28
CA LYS A 368 -9.72 46.00 -5.78
C LYS A 368 -9.80 47.46 -6.25
N GLN A 369 -10.92 47.88 -6.83
CA GLN A 369 -11.16 49.28 -7.25
C GLN A 369 -11.42 50.26 -6.10
N LYS A 370 -11.73 49.77 -4.89
CA LYS A 370 -11.94 50.64 -3.71
C LYS A 370 -10.66 50.88 -2.89
N THR A 371 -9.60 50.14 -3.18
CA THR A 371 -8.31 50.19 -2.46
C THR A 371 -7.22 50.95 -3.21
N GLU A 372 -7.48 51.37 -4.45
CA GLU A 372 -6.74 52.40 -5.19
C GLU A 372 -7.50 53.73 -5.11
#